data_AF-H6L272-F1
#
_entry.id   AF-H6L272-F1
#
_cell.length_a   1.000
_cell.length_b   1.000
_cell.length_c   1.000
_cell.angle_alpha   90.00
_cell.angle_beta   90.00
_cell.angle_gamma   90.00
#
_symmetry.space_group_name_H-M   'P 1'
#
loop_
_entity.id
_entity.type
_entity.pdbx_description
1 polymer ?
#
loop_
_entity_poly.entity_id
_entity_poly.type
_entity_poly.pdbx_seq_one_letter_code
_entity_poly.pdbx_strand_id
1 'polypeptide(L)'
;MKNLIFNLFSFFVTFALLASCQQAEVEMAQETLKSVDSYQTLAQAQPLEEGIELPKGTQWKYTDASQTSVEFVLPQGYSFLLQDKETKAVSLADVAIQPKKEQSNLEILGVLYTAQDDISYETAAKASLSAAGIEAFTQLPELQKLIQEHYDFVYGGGDLPDFPKGEDLVQLSEEDYVLAQSYFYGQAFQLLIPYSPDFSVLFPDVKLAAPGDAPKSCSCTSGEGKGCALKKVGKFGYYAYYCTGCTTCTMND
;
A
#
# COMPACT_ATOMS: atom_id res chain seq x y z
N MET A 1 -22.04 -67.70 -39.78
CA MET A 1 -21.46 -67.58 -38.42
C MET A 1 -20.12 -66.83 -38.36
N LYS A 2 -19.17 -67.01 -39.29
CA LYS A 2 -17.86 -66.32 -39.24
C LYS A 2 -17.91 -64.77 -39.30
N ASN A 3 -18.91 -64.17 -39.97
CA ASN A 3 -19.01 -62.70 -40.08
C ASN A 3 -19.63 -62.01 -38.84
N LEU A 4 -20.26 -62.78 -37.93
CA LEU A 4 -20.86 -62.23 -36.71
C LEU A 4 -19.80 -61.98 -35.63
N ILE A 5 -18.80 -62.86 -35.56
CA ILE A 5 -17.72 -62.79 -34.55
C ILE A 5 -16.78 -61.61 -34.82
N PHE A 6 -16.54 -61.27 -36.10
CA PHE A 6 -15.65 -60.17 -36.48
C PHE A 6 -16.24 -58.78 -36.16
N ASN A 7 -17.56 -58.63 -36.29
CA ASN A 7 -18.25 -57.37 -35.93
C ASN A 7 -18.34 -57.15 -34.42
N LEU A 8 -18.46 -58.21 -33.62
CA LEU A 8 -18.48 -58.10 -32.16
C LEU A 8 -17.13 -57.65 -31.59
N PHE A 9 -16.02 -58.09 -32.22
CA PHE A 9 -14.67 -57.74 -31.78
C PHE A 9 -14.33 -56.27 -32.07
N SER A 10 -14.79 -55.73 -33.20
CA SER A 10 -14.61 -54.31 -33.56
C SER A 10 -15.34 -53.36 -32.59
N PHE A 11 -16.52 -53.76 -32.11
CA PHE A 11 -17.30 -52.97 -31.15
C PHE A 11 -16.67 -52.92 -29.75
N PHE A 12 -16.00 -54.00 -29.32
CA PHE A 12 -15.32 -54.03 -28.02
C PHE A 12 -14.05 -53.19 -28.00
N VAL A 13 -13.29 -53.16 -29.10
CA VAL A 13 -12.06 -52.34 -29.20
C VAL A 13 -12.38 -50.84 -29.21
N THR A 14 -13.48 -50.43 -29.84
CA THR A 14 -13.92 -49.01 -29.83
C THR A 14 -14.48 -48.57 -28.47
N PHE A 15 -15.17 -49.45 -27.74
CA PHE A 15 -15.66 -49.12 -26.39
C PHE A 15 -14.54 -48.99 -25.35
N ALA A 16 -13.48 -49.79 -25.46
CA ALA A 16 -12.32 -49.71 -24.57
C ALA A 16 -11.52 -48.39 -24.73
N LEU A 17 -11.45 -47.84 -25.95
CA LEU A 17 -10.80 -46.55 -26.21
C LEU A 17 -11.58 -45.36 -25.62
N LEU A 18 -12.91 -45.44 -25.54
CA LEU A 18 -13.73 -44.39 -24.95
C LEU A 18 -13.66 -44.37 -23.41
N ALA A 19 -13.53 -45.54 -22.77
CA ALA A 19 -13.41 -45.64 -21.31
C ALA A 19 -12.09 -45.04 -20.78
N SER A 20 -11.01 -45.08 -21.57
CA SER A 20 -9.70 -44.54 -21.17
C SER A 20 -9.62 -43.02 -21.20
N CYS A 21 -10.53 -42.32 -21.88
CA CYS A 21 -10.53 -40.85 -21.91
C CYS A 21 -11.20 -40.22 -20.68
N GLN A 22 -12.17 -40.89 -20.04
CA GLN A 22 -12.89 -40.31 -18.89
C GLN A 22 -12.03 -40.20 -17.62
N GLN A 23 -10.97 -41.01 -17.50
CA GLN A 23 -10.18 -41.05 -16.27
C GLN A 23 -9.21 -39.86 -16.14
N ALA A 24 -8.79 -39.27 -17.27
CA ALA A 24 -7.89 -38.11 -17.29
C ALA A 24 -8.59 -36.79 -16.92
N GLU A 25 -9.87 -36.63 -17.25
CA GLU A 25 -10.64 -35.43 -16.84
C GLU A 25 -10.92 -35.40 -15.34
N VAL A 26 -11.09 -36.57 -14.71
CA VAL A 26 -11.39 -36.66 -13.27
C VAL A 26 -10.16 -36.35 -12.42
N GLU A 27 -8.96 -36.80 -12.81
CA GLU A 27 -7.72 -36.48 -12.06
C GLU A 27 -7.35 -35.00 -12.16
N MET A 28 -7.47 -34.37 -13.35
CA MET A 28 -7.23 -32.93 -13.48
C MET A 28 -8.23 -32.08 -12.67
N ALA A 29 -9.49 -32.47 -12.62
CA ALA A 29 -10.49 -31.77 -11.81
C ALA A 29 -10.18 -31.86 -10.30
N GLN A 30 -9.62 -32.98 -9.85
CA GLN A 30 -9.34 -33.23 -8.43
C GLN A 30 -8.06 -32.54 -7.93
N GLU A 31 -7.03 -32.39 -8.76
CA GLU A 31 -5.87 -31.54 -8.42
C GLU A 31 -6.22 -30.06 -8.41
N THR A 32 -7.08 -29.61 -9.32
CA THR A 32 -7.53 -28.20 -9.38
C THR A 32 -8.28 -27.81 -8.10
N LEU A 33 -9.14 -28.69 -7.58
CA LEU A 33 -9.89 -28.48 -6.34
C LEU A 33 -9.00 -28.38 -5.08
N LYS A 34 -7.90 -29.14 -5.00
CA LYS A 34 -6.98 -29.06 -3.84
C LYS A 34 -6.27 -27.71 -3.73
N SER A 35 -6.12 -26.99 -4.84
CA SER A 35 -5.40 -25.70 -4.85
C SER A 35 -6.21 -24.54 -4.29
N VAL A 36 -7.54 -24.65 -4.21
CA VAL A 36 -8.44 -23.56 -3.80
C VAL A 36 -8.43 -23.35 -2.28
N ASP A 37 -8.25 -24.41 -1.49
CA ASP A 37 -8.38 -24.34 -0.03
C ASP A 37 -7.05 -24.14 0.74
N SER A 38 -5.90 -24.12 0.05
CA SER A 38 -4.59 -24.01 0.70
C SER A 38 -3.93 -22.65 0.48
N TYR A 39 -3.57 -21.97 1.57
CA TYR A 39 -2.75 -20.76 1.47
C TYR A 39 -1.33 -21.08 1.02
N GLN A 40 -0.83 -20.25 0.11
CA GLN A 40 0.58 -20.14 -0.24
C GLN A 40 1.20 -18.94 0.48
N THR A 41 2.50 -18.98 0.78
CA THR A 41 3.20 -17.88 1.46
C THR A 41 4.26 -17.28 0.53
N LEU A 42 4.27 -15.95 0.41
CA LEU A 42 5.27 -15.24 -0.38
C LEU A 42 6.65 -15.32 0.29
N ALA A 43 7.62 -15.92 -0.40
CA ALA A 43 9.00 -16.04 0.10
C ALA A 43 9.77 -14.71 0.10
N GLN A 44 9.33 -13.76 -0.72
CA GLN A 44 9.90 -12.42 -0.89
C GLN A 44 8.79 -11.42 -1.20
N ALA A 45 9.07 -10.12 -1.13
CA ALA A 45 8.10 -9.10 -1.50
C ALA A 45 7.69 -9.25 -2.98
N GLN A 46 6.42 -9.00 -3.31
CA GLN A 46 5.90 -9.12 -4.67
C GLN A 46 5.03 -7.90 -5.02
N PRO A 47 5.14 -7.37 -6.26
CA PRO A 47 4.24 -6.32 -6.71
C PRO A 47 2.80 -6.87 -6.80
N LEU A 48 1.86 -6.12 -6.24
CA LEU A 48 0.42 -6.36 -6.42
C LEU A 48 -0.09 -5.52 -7.60
N GLU A 49 0.17 -4.21 -7.55
CA GLU A 49 -0.23 -3.21 -8.54
C GLU A 49 0.84 -2.10 -8.60
N GLU A 50 0.65 -1.10 -9.47
CA GLU A 50 1.59 0.02 -9.59
C GLU A 50 1.72 0.77 -8.25
N GLY A 51 2.93 0.78 -7.70
CA GLY A 51 3.23 1.41 -6.41
C GLY A 51 2.88 0.58 -5.18
N ILE A 52 2.26 -0.60 -5.34
CA ILE A 52 1.84 -1.46 -4.22
C ILE A 52 2.59 -2.79 -4.27
N GLU A 53 3.34 -3.07 -3.21
CA GLU A 53 4.09 -4.30 -2.98
C GLU A 53 3.56 -5.01 -1.74
N LEU A 54 3.30 -6.30 -1.88
CA LEU A 54 3.01 -7.20 -0.77
C LEU A 54 4.32 -7.56 -0.06
N PRO A 55 4.40 -7.43 1.26
CA PRO A 55 5.59 -7.78 2.01
C PRO A 55 5.82 -9.29 2.00
N LYS A 56 7.08 -9.70 2.23
CA LYS A 56 7.45 -11.09 2.49
C LYS A 56 6.60 -11.66 3.63
N GLY A 57 6.15 -12.91 3.48
CA GLY A 57 5.32 -13.59 4.47
C GLY A 57 3.81 -13.38 4.28
N THR A 58 3.39 -12.53 3.33
CA THR A 58 1.98 -12.45 2.92
C THR A 58 1.50 -13.83 2.46
N GLN A 59 0.36 -14.25 2.98
CA GLN A 59 -0.31 -15.47 2.57
C GLN A 59 -1.37 -15.14 1.52
N TRP A 60 -1.58 -16.04 0.56
CA TRP A 60 -2.63 -15.87 -0.44
C TRP A 60 -3.26 -17.20 -0.86
N LYS A 61 -4.51 -17.16 -1.31
CA LYS A 61 -5.22 -18.29 -1.93
C LYS A 61 -6.24 -17.80 -2.93
N TYR A 62 -6.66 -18.67 -3.86
CA TYR A 62 -7.85 -18.41 -4.66
C TYR A 62 -9.11 -18.60 -3.81
N THR A 63 -10.10 -17.73 -3.95
CA THR A 63 -11.38 -17.84 -3.20
C THR A 63 -12.45 -18.59 -3.98
N ASP A 64 -12.19 -18.89 -5.25
CA ASP A 64 -13.12 -19.56 -6.14
C ASP A 64 -12.39 -20.59 -7.03
N ALA A 65 -13.12 -21.60 -7.48
CA ALA A 65 -12.59 -22.66 -8.33
C ALA A 65 -12.19 -22.18 -9.74
N SER A 66 -12.71 -21.03 -10.18
CA SER A 66 -12.31 -20.39 -11.44
C SER A 66 -11.01 -19.58 -11.33
N GLN A 67 -10.42 -19.51 -10.13
CA GLN A 67 -9.20 -18.76 -9.83
C GLN A 67 -9.30 -17.27 -10.21
N THR A 68 -10.51 -16.69 -10.11
CA THR A 68 -10.74 -15.30 -10.53
C THR A 68 -10.65 -14.28 -9.41
N SER A 69 -10.69 -14.73 -8.17
CA SER A 69 -10.53 -13.90 -6.99
C SER A 69 -9.45 -14.49 -6.08
N VAL A 70 -8.63 -13.58 -5.55
CA VAL A 70 -7.52 -13.91 -4.64
C VAL A 70 -7.77 -13.22 -3.31
N GLU A 71 -7.61 -13.96 -2.23
CA GLU A 71 -7.56 -13.44 -0.87
C GLU A 71 -6.11 -13.33 -0.45
N PHE A 72 -5.74 -12.17 0.11
CA PHE A 72 -4.43 -11.90 0.69
C PHE A 72 -4.57 -11.67 2.20
N VAL A 73 -3.69 -12.30 2.97
CA VAL A 73 -3.55 -12.11 4.42
C VAL A 73 -2.14 -11.59 4.68
N LEU A 74 -2.04 -10.37 5.19
CA LEU A 74 -0.74 -9.74 5.45
C LEU A 74 -0.06 -10.35 6.68
N PRO A 75 1.29 -10.31 6.76
CA PRO A 75 2.00 -10.67 7.97
C PRO A 75 1.68 -9.70 9.10
N GLN A 76 1.89 -10.14 10.35
CA GLN A 76 1.66 -9.33 11.53
C GLN A 76 2.39 -7.98 11.45
N GLY A 77 1.69 -6.91 11.85
CA GLY A 77 2.21 -5.54 11.84
C GLY A 77 2.06 -4.81 10.51
N TYR A 78 1.32 -5.40 9.56
CA TYR A 78 0.94 -4.74 8.32
C TYR A 78 -0.58 -4.75 8.14
N SER A 79 -1.09 -3.71 7.50
CA SER A 79 -2.50 -3.63 7.11
C SER A 79 -2.63 -3.03 5.71
N PHE A 80 -3.64 -3.44 4.96
CA PHE A 80 -4.05 -2.80 3.72
C PHE A 80 -4.65 -1.43 4.01
N LEU A 81 -4.30 -0.45 3.18
CA LEU A 81 -5.02 0.81 3.07
C LEU A 81 -6.12 0.64 2.02
N LEU A 82 -7.37 0.72 2.45
CA LEU A 82 -8.54 0.53 1.58
C LEU A 82 -9.29 1.84 1.40
N GLN A 83 -9.86 2.06 0.22
CA GLN A 83 -10.82 3.12 -0.02
C GLN A 83 -12.11 2.56 -0.60
N ASP A 84 -13.24 2.96 -0.02
CA ASP A 84 -14.55 2.73 -0.60
C ASP A 84 -14.75 3.63 -1.82
N LYS A 85 -15.01 3.02 -2.99
CA LYS A 85 -15.08 3.71 -4.28
C LYS A 85 -16.21 4.72 -4.35
N GLU A 86 -17.31 4.48 -3.65
CA GLU A 86 -18.53 5.29 -3.67
C GLU A 86 -18.43 6.47 -2.69
N THR A 87 -18.12 6.17 -1.43
CA THR A 87 -18.09 7.13 -0.33
C THR A 87 -16.76 7.85 -0.17
N LYS A 88 -15.69 7.32 -0.80
CA LYS A 88 -14.29 7.72 -0.60
C LYS A 88 -13.77 7.54 0.82
N ALA A 89 -14.51 6.85 1.68
CA ALA A 89 -14.09 6.54 3.03
C ALA A 89 -12.84 5.65 3.00
N VAL A 90 -11.86 5.97 3.85
CA VAL A 90 -10.59 5.25 3.96
C VAL A 90 -10.61 4.39 5.22
N SER A 91 -10.10 3.16 5.14
CA SER A 91 -10.02 2.23 6.26
C SER A 91 -8.78 1.34 6.20
N LEU A 92 -8.51 0.63 7.29
CA LEU A 92 -7.43 -0.33 7.41
C LEU A 92 -7.99 -1.76 7.59
N ALA A 93 -7.33 -2.75 7.00
CA ALA A 93 -7.69 -4.16 7.18
C ALA A 93 -6.47 -5.07 7.02
N ASP A 94 -6.36 -6.14 7.82
CA ASP A 94 -5.24 -7.10 7.72
C ASP A 94 -5.44 -8.14 6.59
N VAL A 95 -6.67 -8.24 6.10
CA VAL A 95 -7.09 -9.13 5.02
C VAL A 95 -7.76 -8.31 3.93
N ALA A 96 -7.41 -8.59 2.68
CA ALA A 96 -8.10 -8.01 1.53
C ALA A 96 -8.43 -9.09 0.51
N ILE A 97 -9.62 -8.99 -0.05
CA ILE A 97 -10.06 -9.83 -1.16
C ILE A 97 -9.99 -8.96 -2.40
N GLN A 98 -9.19 -9.38 -3.38
CA GLN A 98 -9.26 -8.81 -4.72
C GLN A 98 -10.18 -9.69 -5.57
N PRO A 99 -11.45 -9.30 -5.77
CA PRO A 99 -12.24 -9.91 -6.82
C PRO A 99 -11.73 -9.44 -8.18
N LYS A 100 -12.13 -10.16 -9.23
CA LYS A 100 -11.98 -9.68 -10.61
C LYS A 100 -12.51 -8.24 -10.71
N LYS A 101 -11.71 -7.38 -11.37
CA LYS A 101 -11.71 -5.89 -11.48
C LYS A 101 -13.01 -5.06 -11.28
N GLU A 102 -14.20 -5.64 -11.24
CA GLU A 102 -15.48 -4.92 -11.22
C GLU A 102 -16.39 -5.21 -10.01
N GLN A 103 -16.08 -6.18 -9.13
CA GLN A 103 -17.04 -6.63 -8.11
C GLN A 103 -16.82 -6.14 -6.66
N SER A 104 -15.74 -5.43 -6.36
CA SER A 104 -15.53 -4.84 -5.03
C SER A 104 -15.76 -3.34 -5.03
N ASN A 105 -16.57 -2.88 -4.06
CA ASN A 105 -16.69 -1.47 -3.69
C ASN A 105 -15.45 -0.94 -2.98
N LEU A 106 -14.56 -1.81 -2.50
CA LEU A 106 -13.28 -1.45 -1.89
C LEU A 106 -12.14 -1.54 -2.92
N GLU A 107 -11.25 -0.55 -2.90
CA GLU A 107 -10.02 -0.48 -3.67
C GLU A 107 -8.82 -0.58 -2.72
N ILE A 108 -7.85 -1.43 -3.06
CA ILE A 108 -6.58 -1.51 -2.31
C ILE A 108 -5.70 -0.37 -2.80
N LEU A 109 -5.40 0.58 -1.93
CA LEU A 109 -4.55 1.72 -2.25
C LEU A 109 -3.11 1.55 -1.75
N GLY A 110 -2.86 0.56 -0.90
CA GLY A 110 -1.51 0.20 -0.50
C GLY A 110 -1.45 -0.73 0.70
N VAL A 111 -0.23 -0.91 1.20
CA VAL A 111 0.11 -1.69 2.39
C VAL A 111 0.91 -0.80 3.33
N LEU A 112 0.46 -0.71 4.57
CA LEU A 112 1.02 0.11 5.63
C LEU A 112 1.66 -0.78 6.70
N TYR A 113 2.74 -0.31 7.32
CA TYR A 113 3.40 -1.01 8.44
C TYR A 113 2.81 -0.54 9.78
N THR A 114 1.64 -1.07 10.13
CA THR A 114 0.84 -0.66 11.30
C THR A 114 1.44 -1.01 12.65
N ALA A 115 2.49 -1.83 12.71
CA ALA A 115 3.27 -2.01 13.94
C ALA A 115 4.05 -0.74 14.37
N GLN A 116 4.19 0.25 13.48
CA GLN A 116 4.69 1.58 13.81
C GLN A 116 3.52 2.57 13.95
N ASP A 117 2.86 2.54 15.10
CA ASP A 117 1.66 3.33 15.41
C ASP A 117 1.96 4.68 16.10
N ASP A 118 3.23 5.07 16.13
CA ASP A 118 3.72 6.36 16.60
C ASP A 118 4.44 7.14 15.49
N ILE A 119 4.62 8.45 15.72
CA ILE A 119 5.53 9.27 14.91
C ILE A 119 6.96 8.92 15.32
N SER A 120 7.73 8.44 14.35
CA SER A 120 9.15 8.15 14.52
C SER A 120 9.97 8.79 13.41
N TYR A 121 11.26 8.99 13.65
CA TYR A 121 12.21 9.57 12.70
C TYR A 121 12.93 8.52 11.86
N GLU A 122 12.83 7.28 12.32
CA GLU A 122 13.27 6.11 11.59
C GLU A 122 12.06 5.23 11.32
N THR A 123 12.26 4.26 10.42
CA THR A 123 11.24 3.25 10.19
C THR A 123 11.87 1.89 10.08
N ALA A 124 11.28 0.92 10.77
CA ALA A 124 11.69 -0.47 10.69
C ALA A 124 11.26 -1.11 9.36
N ALA A 125 10.18 -0.61 8.76
CA ALA A 125 9.67 -1.09 7.48
C ALA A 125 8.87 -0.03 6.74
N LYS A 126 9.05 0.02 5.41
CA LYS A 126 8.40 1.01 4.55
C LYS A 126 6.99 0.60 4.19
N ALA A 127 6.11 1.58 4.12
CA ALA A 127 4.82 1.45 3.44
C ALA A 127 5.03 1.27 1.92
N SER A 128 4.03 0.70 1.26
CA SER A 128 3.96 0.60 -0.19
C SER A 128 2.59 1.06 -0.66
N LEU A 129 2.54 2.27 -1.24
CA LEU A 129 1.30 2.98 -1.56
C LEU A 129 1.25 3.34 -3.05
N SER A 130 0.07 3.20 -3.64
CA SER A 130 -0.21 3.83 -4.94
C SER A 130 -0.25 5.36 -4.80
N ALA A 131 -0.29 6.07 -5.93
CA ALA A 131 -0.43 7.53 -5.90
C ALA A 131 -1.69 7.98 -5.13
N ALA A 132 -2.83 7.30 -5.37
CA ALA A 132 -4.07 7.54 -4.63
C ALA A 132 -3.97 7.11 -3.15
N GLY A 133 -3.20 6.06 -2.86
CA GLY A 133 -2.93 5.61 -1.49
C GLY A 133 -2.21 6.64 -0.64
N ILE A 134 -1.29 7.42 -1.21
CA ILE A 134 -0.62 8.46 -0.45
C ILE A 134 -1.58 9.61 -0.12
N GLU A 135 -2.47 9.97 -1.04
CA GLU A 135 -3.53 10.96 -0.77
C GLU A 135 -4.49 10.43 0.31
N ALA A 136 -4.93 9.18 0.20
CA ALA A 136 -5.82 8.53 1.16
C ALA A 136 -5.16 8.36 2.54
N PHE A 137 -3.85 8.13 2.60
CA PHE A 137 -3.10 8.05 3.86
C PHE A 137 -3.25 9.33 4.70
N THR A 138 -3.20 10.51 4.06
CA THR A 138 -3.44 11.80 4.75
C THR A 138 -4.86 11.96 5.30
N GLN A 139 -5.79 11.10 4.86
CA GLN A 139 -7.18 11.12 5.29
C GLN A 139 -7.45 10.25 6.51
N LEU A 140 -6.49 9.40 6.92
CA LEU A 140 -6.63 8.53 8.09
C LEU A 140 -6.93 9.34 9.36
N PRO A 141 -8.02 9.01 10.09
CA PRO A 141 -8.36 9.70 11.34
C PRO A 141 -7.23 9.66 12.38
N GLU A 142 -6.52 8.55 12.48
CA GLU A 142 -5.42 8.34 13.43
C GLU A 142 -4.25 9.28 13.14
N LEU A 143 -3.85 9.42 11.87
CA LEU A 143 -2.81 10.34 11.47
C LEU A 143 -3.22 11.80 11.74
N GLN A 144 -4.46 12.17 11.40
CA GLN A 144 -4.96 13.52 11.63
C GLN A 144 -4.99 13.86 13.13
N LYS A 145 -5.45 12.93 13.95
CA LYS A 145 -5.46 13.07 15.41
C LYS A 145 -4.04 13.24 15.94
N LEU A 146 -3.09 12.42 15.48
CA LEU A 146 -1.70 12.45 15.93
C LEU A 146 -0.99 13.76 15.53
N ILE A 147 -1.18 14.21 14.29
CA ILE A 147 -0.68 15.52 13.84
C ILE A 147 -1.28 16.64 14.68
N GLN A 148 -2.59 16.59 14.93
CA GLN A 148 -3.28 17.60 15.74
C GLN A 148 -2.75 17.63 17.18
N GLU A 149 -2.60 16.48 17.83
CA GLU A 149 -2.04 16.39 19.20
C GLU A 149 -0.62 16.94 19.26
N HIS A 150 0.20 16.65 18.25
CA HIS A 150 1.55 17.20 18.17
C HIS A 150 1.53 18.71 17.98
N TYR A 151 0.64 19.22 17.14
CA TYR A 151 0.46 20.66 16.96
C TYR A 151 -0.03 21.33 18.25
N ASP A 152 -1.06 20.80 18.89
CA ASP A 152 -1.60 21.33 20.15
C ASP A 152 -0.53 21.31 21.25
N PHE A 153 0.39 20.36 21.24
CA PHE A 153 1.54 20.35 22.13
C PHE A 153 2.55 21.44 21.80
N VAL A 154 2.96 21.58 20.54
CA VAL A 154 3.96 22.56 20.08
C VAL A 154 3.45 24.00 20.24
N TYR A 155 2.16 24.23 20.01
CA TYR A 155 1.53 25.55 20.00
C TYR A 155 0.64 25.82 21.21
N GLY A 156 0.52 24.88 22.15
CA GLY A 156 -0.37 24.93 23.31
C GLY A 156 -0.04 26.05 24.29
N GLY A 157 -0.36 27.29 23.89
CA GLY A 157 -0.03 28.52 24.61
C GLY A 157 0.24 29.73 23.71
N GLY A 158 0.39 29.55 22.40
CA GLY A 158 0.63 30.62 21.42
C GLY A 158 -0.43 30.71 20.33
N ASP A 159 -0.37 31.76 19.52
CA ASP A 159 -1.18 31.89 18.32
C ASP A 159 -0.72 30.85 17.28
N LEU A 160 -1.67 30.10 16.71
CA LEU A 160 -1.38 29.22 15.59
C LEU A 160 -0.91 30.08 14.40
N PRO A 161 0.21 29.72 13.75
CA PRO A 161 0.65 30.44 12.57
C PRO A 161 -0.41 30.38 11.48
N ASP A 162 -0.72 31.52 10.89
CA ASP A 162 -1.54 31.56 9.67
C ASP A 162 -0.64 31.18 8.50
N PHE A 163 -0.51 29.88 8.26
CA PHE A 163 0.23 29.39 7.11
C PHE A 163 -0.52 29.81 5.84
N PRO A 164 0.09 30.63 4.97
CA PRO A 164 -0.61 31.20 3.83
C PRO A 164 -1.17 30.07 2.97
N LYS A 165 -2.50 30.02 2.84
CA LYS A 165 -3.22 28.96 2.14
C LYS A 165 -2.76 28.91 0.68
N GLY A 166 -2.05 27.86 0.31
CA GLY A 166 -1.63 27.63 -1.08
C GLY A 166 -0.43 28.44 -1.57
N GLU A 167 0.31 29.15 -0.71
CA GLU A 167 1.54 29.84 -1.14
C GLU A 167 2.80 28.97 -1.03
N ASP A 168 3.82 29.37 -1.77
CA ASP A 168 5.15 28.78 -1.83
C ASP A 168 5.82 28.87 -0.45
N LEU A 169 6.19 27.74 0.17
CA LEU A 169 6.85 27.77 1.49
C LEU A 169 8.20 28.50 1.45
N VAL A 170 8.72 28.77 0.25
CA VAL A 170 9.90 29.59 -0.03
C VAL A 170 9.80 30.98 0.62
N GLN A 171 8.60 31.47 0.95
CA GLN A 171 8.43 32.75 1.64
C GLN A 171 8.49 32.66 3.16
N LEU A 172 8.53 31.46 3.75
CA LEU A 172 8.68 31.29 5.19
C LEU A 172 10.14 31.48 5.60
N SER A 173 10.35 32.28 6.64
CA SER A 173 11.68 32.48 7.23
C SER A 173 12.17 31.19 7.86
N GLU A 174 13.42 30.81 7.57
CA GLU A 174 14.10 29.68 8.23
C GLU A 174 14.38 29.98 9.71
N GLU A 175 14.31 31.26 10.11
CA GLU A 175 14.41 31.67 11.52
C GLU A 175 13.11 31.39 12.29
N ASP A 176 11.98 31.25 11.59
CA ASP A 176 10.66 31.10 12.19
C ASP A 176 10.11 29.68 12.07
N TYR A 177 10.54 28.90 11.06
CA TYR A 177 9.99 27.58 10.76
C TYR A 177 11.05 26.57 10.32
N VAL A 178 10.76 25.29 10.55
CA VAL A 178 11.54 24.15 10.05
C VAL A 178 10.61 23.01 9.62
N LEU A 179 11.12 22.13 8.77
CA LEU A 179 10.46 20.89 8.37
C LEU A 179 11.01 19.73 9.22
N ALA A 180 10.14 19.08 9.98
CA ALA A 180 10.43 17.86 10.73
C ALA A 180 10.06 16.63 9.89
N GLN A 181 11.05 15.86 9.44
CA GLN A 181 10.79 14.57 8.80
C GLN A 181 10.33 13.54 9.83
N SER A 182 9.30 12.79 9.47
CA SER A 182 8.66 11.79 10.32
C SER A 182 8.13 10.62 9.50
N TYR A 183 7.85 9.52 10.19
CA TYR A 183 7.28 8.30 9.67
C TYR A 183 6.10 7.89 10.54
N PHE A 184 5.01 7.49 9.89
CA PHE A 184 3.84 6.91 10.54
C PHE A 184 3.33 5.77 9.66
N TYR A 185 3.10 4.61 10.27
CA TYR A 185 2.82 3.35 9.56
C TYR A 185 3.80 3.02 8.42
N GLY A 186 5.08 3.37 8.58
CA GLY A 186 6.12 3.17 7.58
C GLY A 186 6.08 4.14 6.38
N GLN A 187 5.13 5.08 6.35
CA GLN A 187 5.05 6.13 5.34
C GLN A 187 5.76 7.39 5.83
N ALA A 188 6.70 7.90 5.03
CA ALA A 188 7.40 9.14 5.31
C ALA A 188 6.52 10.36 5.01
N PHE A 189 6.62 11.38 5.84
CA PHE A 189 6.05 12.72 5.62
C PHE A 189 6.91 13.77 6.35
N GLN A 190 6.74 15.04 5.99
CA GLN A 190 7.37 16.16 6.68
C GLN A 190 6.30 17.05 7.28
N LEU A 191 6.51 17.51 8.52
CA LEU A 191 5.65 18.48 9.19
C LEU A 191 6.35 19.83 9.26
N LEU A 192 5.66 20.88 8.86
CA LEU A 192 6.11 22.24 9.08
C LEU A 192 5.80 22.64 10.53
N ILE A 193 6.83 23.00 11.30
CA ILE A 193 6.73 23.39 12.70
C ILE A 193 7.52 24.69 12.93
N PRO A 194 7.28 25.44 14.03
CA PRO A 194 8.07 26.62 14.34
C PRO A 194 9.50 26.23 14.58
N TYR A 195 10.43 27.12 14.27
CA TYR A 195 11.80 26.96 14.73
C TYR A 195 11.89 27.32 16.22
N SER A 196 12.61 26.51 16.96
CA SER A 196 13.07 26.78 18.32
C SER A 196 14.46 26.18 18.45
N PRO A 197 15.43 26.93 19.01
CA PRO A 197 16.78 26.41 19.22
C PRO A 197 16.80 25.15 20.09
N ASP A 198 15.78 24.97 20.94
CA ASP A 198 15.66 23.83 21.84
C ASP A 198 15.08 22.57 21.16
N PHE A 199 14.59 22.63 19.91
CA PHE A 199 14.02 21.44 19.24
C PHE A 199 15.03 20.29 19.16
N SER A 200 16.28 20.60 18.83
CA SER A 200 17.35 19.59 18.77
C SER A 200 17.65 18.93 20.12
N VAL A 201 17.29 19.58 21.23
CA VAL A 201 17.45 19.06 22.59
C VAL A 201 16.22 18.28 23.03
N LEU A 202 15.03 18.79 22.72
CA LEU A 202 13.74 18.19 23.08
C LEU A 202 13.42 16.96 22.25
N PHE A 203 13.89 16.94 21.00
CA PHE A 203 13.61 15.89 20.03
C PHE A 203 14.89 15.58 19.23
N PRO A 204 15.90 14.97 19.88
CA PRO A 204 17.22 14.77 19.30
C PRO A 204 17.21 13.87 18.06
N ASP A 205 16.15 13.07 17.90
CA ASP A 205 16.03 12.13 16.81
C ASP A 205 15.32 12.73 15.58
N VAL A 206 14.74 13.94 15.67
CA VAL A 206 14.12 14.62 14.51
C VAL A 206 15.17 15.07 13.52
N LYS A 207 15.00 14.65 12.26
CA LYS A 207 15.67 15.30 11.13
C LYS A 207 14.92 16.59 10.78
N LEU A 208 15.54 17.71 11.13
CA LEU A 208 15.08 19.05 10.76
C LEU A 208 15.73 19.46 9.44
N ALA A 209 14.92 20.07 8.56
CA ALA A 209 15.36 20.71 7.34
C ALA A 209 14.84 22.16 7.31
N ALA A 210 15.59 23.06 6.68
CA ALA A 210 15.11 24.43 6.51
C ALA A 210 13.90 24.45 5.55
N PRO A 211 12.99 25.43 5.65
CA PRO A 211 11.90 25.60 4.67
C PRO A 211 12.40 25.73 3.22
N GLY A 212 13.58 26.32 2.98
CA GLY A 212 14.22 26.38 1.67
C GLY A 212 14.79 25.03 1.17
N ASP A 213 15.02 24.11 2.10
CA ASP A 213 15.35 22.71 1.88
C ASP A 213 14.09 21.84 1.78
N ALA A 214 12.90 22.45 1.70
CA ALA A 214 11.71 21.72 1.30
C ALA A 214 12.04 20.94 0.02
N PRO A 215 11.69 19.65 -0.05
CA PRO A 215 12.01 18.82 -1.19
C PRO A 215 11.55 19.53 -2.44
N LYS A 216 12.44 19.74 -3.41
CA LYS A 216 12.11 20.45 -4.66
C LYS A 216 11.70 19.49 -5.75
N SER A 217 12.09 18.23 -5.59
CA SER A 217 11.84 17.19 -6.58
C SER A 217 11.70 15.83 -5.92
N CYS A 218 11.27 14.89 -6.74
CA CYS A 218 11.17 13.51 -6.37
C CYS A 218 11.81 12.66 -7.48
N SER A 219 12.60 11.65 -7.12
CA SER A 219 13.21 10.73 -8.08
C SER A 219 12.83 9.28 -7.83
N CYS A 220 12.58 8.55 -8.91
CA CYS A 220 12.42 7.10 -8.85
C CYS A 220 13.79 6.41 -8.80
N THR A 221 13.95 5.48 -7.86
CA THR A 221 15.21 4.72 -7.69
C THR A 221 15.44 3.75 -8.85
N SER A 222 14.39 3.32 -9.55
CA SER A 222 14.43 2.38 -10.68
C SER A 222 14.28 3.10 -12.02
N GLY A 223 15.34 3.78 -12.47
CA GLY A 223 15.80 4.06 -13.85
C GLY A 223 14.86 4.54 -14.97
N GLU A 224 13.58 4.17 -15.03
CA GLU A 224 12.69 4.40 -16.18
C GLU A 224 11.33 5.02 -15.80
N GLY A 225 11.12 5.35 -14.53
CA GLY A 225 9.86 5.97 -14.07
C GLY A 225 9.74 7.45 -14.45
N LYS A 226 9.07 7.75 -15.57
CA LYS A 226 8.42 9.07 -15.75
C LYS A 226 7.19 9.10 -14.85
N GLY A 227 7.12 10.04 -13.91
CA GLY A 227 5.89 10.24 -13.14
C GLY A 227 6.08 10.65 -11.70
N CYS A 228 7.29 10.60 -11.15
CA CYS A 228 7.42 11.04 -9.76
C CYS A 228 7.22 12.55 -9.61
N ALA A 229 6.18 12.91 -8.88
CA ALA A 229 5.80 14.29 -8.62
C ALA A 229 5.77 14.52 -7.12
N LEU A 230 6.42 15.61 -6.71
CA LEU A 230 6.25 16.16 -5.39
C LEU A 230 4.82 16.67 -5.24
N LYS A 231 4.17 16.28 -4.16
CA LYS A 231 2.87 16.77 -3.76
C LYS A 231 2.98 17.46 -2.41
N LYS A 232 2.11 18.43 -2.21
CA LYS A 232 1.96 19.22 -0.99
C LYS A 232 0.49 19.19 -0.61
N VAL A 233 0.18 18.70 0.58
CA VAL A 233 -1.18 18.74 1.13
C VAL A 233 -1.18 19.65 2.35
N GLY A 234 -2.04 20.65 2.29
CA GLY A 234 -2.31 21.56 3.40
C GLY A 234 -3.62 21.19 4.09
N LYS A 235 -3.60 20.83 5.37
CA LYS A 235 -4.82 20.64 6.18
C LYS A 235 -4.57 21.23 7.56
N PHE A 236 -5.57 21.85 8.18
CA PHE A 236 -5.48 22.45 9.53
C PHE A 236 -4.28 23.40 9.77
N GLY A 237 -3.81 24.11 8.74
CA GLY A 237 -2.63 24.98 8.88
C GLY A 237 -1.33 24.21 9.03
N TYR A 238 -1.21 22.98 8.52
CA TYR A 238 0.07 22.32 8.34
C TYR A 238 0.24 21.93 6.89
N TYR A 239 1.49 21.80 6.46
CA TYR A 239 1.84 21.29 5.14
C TYR A 239 2.62 20.00 5.28
N ALA A 240 2.11 18.96 4.61
CA ALA A 240 2.82 17.69 4.45
C ALA A 240 3.36 17.57 3.02
N TYR A 241 4.64 17.27 2.91
CA TYR A 241 5.30 16.92 1.65
C TYR A 241 5.41 15.41 1.49
N TYR A 242 5.16 14.96 0.27
CA TYR A 242 5.35 13.57 -0.10
C TYR A 242 5.58 13.44 -1.61
N CYS A 243 6.25 12.36 -2.00
CA CYS A 243 6.44 12.00 -3.40
C CYS A 243 5.38 11.00 -3.86
N THR A 244 4.84 11.17 -5.05
CA THR A 244 3.88 10.25 -5.69
C THR A 244 4.37 9.82 -7.06
N GLY A 245 3.95 8.65 -7.56
CA GLY A 245 4.10 8.30 -8.99
C GLY A 245 5.12 7.21 -9.33
N CYS A 246 5.78 6.58 -8.35
CA CYS A 246 6.48 5.30 -8.53
C CYS A 246 6.64 4.56 -7.20
N THR A 247 6.89 3.25 -7.27
CA THR A 247 6.98 2.34 -6.10
C THR A 247 8.02 2.75 -5.08
N THR A 248 9.19 3.20 -5.53
CA THR A 248 10.24 3.74 -4.67
C THR A 248 10.57 5.15 -5.11
N CYS A 249 9.87 6.12 -4.55
CA CYS A 249 10.19 7.51 -4.77
C CYS A 249 10.91 8.15 -3.57
N THR A 250 12.02 8.81 -3.87
CA THR A 250 12.86 9.50 -2.90
C THR A 250 12.62 11.00 -3.05
N MET A 251 12.33 11.67 -1.93
CA MET A 251 12.38 13.13 -1.85
C MET A 251 13.82 13.57 -2.01
N ASN A 252 14.06 14.54 -2.91
CA ASN A 252 15.36 15.18 -3.07
C ASN A 252 15.23 16.67 -2.80
N ASP A 253 16.25 17.20 -2.14
CA ASP A 253 16.37 18.61 -1.73
C ASP A 253 16.82 19.54 -2.88
#